data_AF-A0A372RCF0-F1
#
_entry.id   AF-A0A372RCF0-F1
#
_cell.length_a   1.000
_cell.length_b   1.000
_cell.length_c   1.000
_cell.angle_alpha   90.00
_cell.angle_beta   90.00
_cell.angle_gamma   90.00
#
_symmetry.space_group_name_H-M   'P 1'
#
loop_
_entity.id
_entity.type
_entity.pdbx_description
1 polymer ?
#
loop_
_entity_poly.entity_id
_entity_poly.type
_entity_poly.pdbx_seq_one_letter_code
_entity_poly.pdbx_strand_id
1 'polypeptide(L)'
;MMLKKTKDALNDCKRAISLDPTSIKAFLRCAKCNFLLGNLSEAERVYTQALNMDPTSSQAKTEYLQLNQSNDLFRRNSDQVETNEG
;
A
#
# COMPACT_ATOMS: atom_id res chain seq x y z
N MET A 1 -8.44 -3.12 -18.40
CA MET A 1 -7.97 -4.46 -17.99
C MET A 1 -6.73 -4.38 -17.07
N MET A 2 -6.80 -3.66 -15.94
CA MET A 2 -5.63 -3.50 -15.03
C MET A 2 -5.83 -4.18 -13.67
N LEU A 3 -7.06 -4.21 -13.16
CA LEU A 3 -7.39 -4.79 -11.84
C LEU A 3 -7.16 -6.30 -11.73
N LYS A 4 -7.35 -7.04 -12.82
CA LYS A 4 -7.18 -8.51 -12.82
C LYS A 4 -5.71 -8.89 -12.58
N LYS A 5 -4.78 -8.17 -13.22
CA LYS A 5 -3.34 -8.38 -13.05
C LYS A 5 -2.83 -7.96 -11.67
N THR A 6 -3.46 -6.97 -11.03
CA THR A 6 -3.04 -6.51 -9.70
C THR A 6 -3.32 -7.54 -8.61
N LYS A 7 -4.41 -8.31 -8.71
CA LYS A 7 -4.70 -9.41 -7.77
C LYS A 7 -3.72 -10.57 -7.91
N ASP A 8 -3.42 -10.96 -9.15
CA ASP A 8 -2.41 -11.99 -9.41
C ASP A 8 -1.03 -11.55 -8.93
N ALA A 9 -0.65 -10.30 -9.22
CA ALA A 9 0.59 -9.70 -8.74
C ALA A 9 0.65 -9.65 -7.21
N LEU A 10 -0.46 -9.38 -6.52
CA LEU A 10 -0.50 -9.42 -5.06
C LEU A 10 -0.19 -10.83 -4.54
N ASN A 11 -0.77 -11.87 -5.14
CA ASN A 11 -0.48 -13.26 -4.77
C ASN A 11 0.98 -13.64 -5.03
N ASP A 12 1.55 -13.17 -6.14
CA ASP A 12 2.96 -13.41 -6.45
C ASP A 12 3.88 -12.67 -5.48
N CYS A 13 3.53 -11.44 -5.08
CA CYS A 13 4.28 -10.72 -4.07
C CYS A 13 4.21 -11.40 -2.69
N LYS A 14 3.05 -11.94 -2.30
CA LYS A 14 2.90 -12.71 -1.05
C LYS A 14 3.74 -13.99 -1.06
N ARG A 15 3.77 -14.69 -2.20
CA ARG A 15 4.65 -15.85 -2.40
C ARG A 15 6.12 -15.44 -2.32
N ALA A 16 6.51 -14.33 -2.95
CA ALA A 16 7.87 -13.81 -2.88
C ALA A 16 8.29 -13.46 -1.45
N ILE A 17 7.41 -12.84 -0.65
CA ILE A 17 7.67 -12.56 0.77
C ILE A 17 7.78 -13.87 1.59
N SER A 18 6.98 -14.89 1.26
CA SER A 18 7.04 -16.18 1.94
C SER A 18 8.34 -16.95 1.61
N LEU A 19 8.84 -16.78 0.39
CA LEU A 19 10.10 -17.38 -0.07
C LEU A 19 11.32 -16.62 0.46
N ASP A 20 11.25 -15.29 0.46
CA ASP A 20 12.29 -14.40 0.96
C ASP A 20 11.67 -13.28 1.82
N PRO A 21 11.51 -13.54 3.13
CA PRO A 21 10.94 -12.56 4.06
C PRO A 21 11.91 -11.42 4.38
N THR A 22 13.13 -11.42 3.84
CA THR A 22 14.12 -10.35 4.02
C THR A 22 14.12 -9.36 2.86
N SER A 23 13.40 -9.67 1.78
CA SER A 23 13.39 -8.86 0.57
C SER A 23 12.46 -7.65 0.68
N ILE A 24 13.01 -6.49 1.04
CA ILE A 24 12.26 -5.21 1.04
C ILE A 24 11.56 -4.95 -0.30
N LYS A 25 12.17 -5.33 -1.43
CA LYS A 25 11.57 -5.18 -2.77
C LYS A 25 10.29 -6.00 -2.95
N ALA A 26 10.15 -7.14 -2.26
CA ALA A 26 8.93 -7.93 -2.26
C ALA A 26 7.82 -7.24 -1.46
N PHE A 27 8.16 -6.68 -0.28
CA PHE A 27 7.24 -5.88 0.53
C PHE A 27 6.73 -4.63 -0.22
N LEU A 28 7.63 -3.86 -0.85
CA LEU A 28 7.24 -2.67 -1.62
C LEU A 28 6.25 -2.99 -2.75
N ARG A 29 6.52 -4.07 -3.51
CA ARG A 29 5.61 -4.51 -4.56
C ARG A 29 4.27 -4.98 -4.01
N CYS A 30 4.27 -5.70 -2.89
CA CYS A 30 3.04 -6.12 -2.20
C CYS A 30 2.20 -4.93 -1.72
N ALA A 31 2.83 -3.95 -1.09
CA ALA A 31 2.18 -2.74 -0.61
C ALA A 31 1.59 -1.93 -1.77
N LYS A 32 2.35 -1.75 -2.85
CA LYS A 32 1.88 -1.09 -4.07
C LYS A 32 0.70 -1.80 -4.72
N CYS A 33 0.70 -3.14 -4.74
CA CYS A 33 -0.45 -3.91 -5.24
C CYS A 33 -1.70 -3.68 -4.39
N ASN A 34 -1.56 -3.67 -3.05
CA ASN A 34 -2.66 -3.36 -2.15
C ASN A 34 -3.17 -1.92 -2.36
N PHE A 35 -2.27 -0.95 -2.53
CA PHE A 35 -2.63 0.44 -2.82
C PHE A 35 -3.46 0.55 -4.12
N LEU A 36 -3.00 -0.11 -5.19
CA LEU A 36 -3.72 -0.14 -6.48
C LEU A 36 -5.06 -0.88 -6.44
N LEU A 37 -5.26 -1.76 -5.46
CA LEU A 37 -6.53 -2.46 -5.22
C LEU A 37 -7.49 -1.67 -4.33
N GLY A 38 -7.06 -0.51 -3.79
CA GLY A 38 -7.82 0.29 -2.83
C GLY A 38 -7.72 -0.23 -1.39
N ASN A 39 -6.88 -1.23 -1.12
CA ASN A 39 -6.66 -1.80 0.20
C ASN A 39 -5.63 -0.94 0.97
N LEU A 40 -5.99 0.31 1.28
CA LEU A 40 -5.06 1.28 1.89
C LEU A 40 -4.51 0.81 3.24
N SER A 41 -5.35 0.21 4.10
CA SER A 41 -4.94 -0.28 5.42
C SER A 41 -3.89 -1.39 5.35
N GLU A 42 -4.03 -2.34 4.42
CA GLU A 42 -3.05 -3.42 4.27
C GLU A 42 -1.78 -2.90 3.60
N ALA A 43 -1.91 -1.98 2.64
CA ALA A 43 -0.75 -1.33 2.03
C ALA A 43 0.08 -0.55 3.06
N GLU A 44 -0.57 0.19 3.97
CA GLU A 44 0.09 0.88 5.09
C GLU A 44 0.90 -0.10 5.94
N ARG A 45 0.26 -1.19 6.40
CA ARG A 45 0.90 -2.22 7.24
C ARG A 45 2.14 -2.81 6.58
N VAL A 46 2.06 -3.12 5.28
CA VAL A 46 3.17 -3.71 4.51
C VAL A 46 4.28 -2.69 4.27
N TYR A 47 3.97 -1.42 4.00
CA TYR A 47 4.99 -0.37 3.89
C TYR A 47 5.71 -0.12 5.22
N THR A 48 4.99 -0.11 6.35
CA THR A 48 5.60 0.01 7.67
C THR A 48 6.57 -1.14 7.94
N GLN A 49 6.22 -2.37 7.56
CA GLN A 49 7.15 -3.50 7.64
C GLN A 49 8.39 -3.31 6.77
N ALA A 50 8.22 -2.85 5.53
CA ALA A 50 9.33 -2.55 4.63
C ALA A 50 10.29 -1.49 5.22
N LEU A 51 9.73 -0.44 5.81
CA LEU A 51 10.49 0.63 6.48
C LEU A 51 11.16 0.17 7.78
N ASN A 52 10.57 -0.78 8.51
CA ASN A 52 11.21 -1.36 9.69
C ASN A 52 12.40 -2.25 9.31
N MET A 53 12.34 -2.90 8.15
CA MET A 53 13.45 -3.71 7.62
C MET A 53 14.58 -2.83 7.09
N ASP A 54 14.24 -1.80 6.31
CA ASP A 54 15.20 -0.83 5.79
C ASP A 54 14.65 0.60 5.92
N PRO A 55 14.94 1.25 7.06
CA PRO A 55 14.54 2.63 7.29
C PRO A 55 15.37 3.61 6.48
N THR A 56 16.40 3.16 5.76
CA THR A 56 17.21 4.00 4.88
C THR A 56 16.67 4.02 3.44
N SER A 57 15.73 3.13 3.12
CA SER A 57 15.10 3.05 1.80
C SER A 57 14.29 4.30 1.48
N SER A 58 14.85 5.16 0.62
CA SER A 58 14.16 6.35 0.11
C SER A 58 12.88 5.98 -0.64
N GLN A 59 12.90 4.88 -1.41
CA GLN A 59 11.73 4.43 -2.15
C GLN A 59 10.57 4.06 -1.21
N ALA A 60 10.85 3.30 -0.15
CA ALA A 60 9.83 2.91 0.83
C ALA A 60 9.19 4.14 1.49
N LYS A 61 10.00 5.15 1.84
CA LYS A 61 9.51 6.39 2.44
C LYS A 61 8.62 7.18 1.49
N THR A 62 9.06 7.36 0.24
CA THR A 62 8.28 8.10 -0.76
C THR A 62 6.94 7.42 -1.03
N GLU A 63 6.94 6.09 -1.21
CA GLU A 63 5.71 5.35 -1.49
C GLU A 63 4.75 5.34 -0.27
N TYR A 64 5.27 5.22 0.95
CA TYR A 64 4.49 5.33 2.18
C TYR A 64 3.85 6.73 2.36
N LEU A 65 4.61 7.79 2.08
CA LEU A 65 4.08 9.16 2.13
C LEU A 65 2.96 9.37 1.12
N GLN A 66 3.10 8.85 -0.11
CA GLN A 66 2.05 8.91 -1.13
C GLN A 66 0.78 8.17 -0.70
N LEU A 67 0.93 7.01 -0.06
CA LEU A 67 -0.20 6.27 0.50
C LEU A 67 -0.93 7.08 1.57
N ASN A 68 -0.21 7.67 2.52
CA ASN A 68 -0.83 8.48 3.58
C ASN A 68 -1.54 9.71 3.05
N GLN A 69 -0.96 10.39 2.05
CA GLN A 69 -1.62 11.51 1.38
C GLN A 69 -2.91 11.07 0.68
N SER A 70 -2.86 9.95 -0.03
CA SER A 70 -4.05 9.40 -0.70
C SER A 70 -5.11 9.02 0.32
N ASN A 71 -4.74 8.35 1.42
CA ASN A 71 -5.65 7.94 2.48
C ASN A 71 -6.32 9.15 3.17
N ASP A 72 -5.56 10.21 3.46
CA ASP A 72 -6.13 11.44 4.02
C ASP A 72 -7.07 12.14 3.05
N LEU A 73 -6.76 12.17 1.74
CA LEU A 73 -7.67 12.69 0.72
C LEU A 73 -8.96 11.87 0.63
N PHE A 74 -8.89 10.54 0.69
CA PHE A 74 -10.08 9.70 0.71
C PHE A 74 -10.92 9.95 1.96
N ARG A 75 -10.28 10.04 3.14
CA ARG A 75 -10.96 10.33 4.41
C ARG A 75 -11.69 11.67 4.38
N ARG A 76 -11.01 12.74 3.92
CA ARG A 76 -11.63 14.07 3.79
C ARG A 76 -12.80 14.08 2.81
N ASN A 77 -12.69 13.33 1.70
CA ASN A 77 -13.79 13.22 0.75
C ASN A 77 -14.98 12.47 1.36
N SER A 78 -14.76 11.44 2.20
CA SER A 78 -15.85 10.78 2.92
C SER A 78 -16.47 11.68 3.99
N ASP A 79 -15.67 12.45 4.73
CA ASP A 79 -16.17 13.37 5.77
C ASP A 79 -17.05 14.51 5.18
N GLN A 80 -16.86 14.88 3.91
CA GLN A 80 -17.68 15.89 3.23
C GLN A 80 -19.06 15.38 2.77
N VAL A 81 -19.28 14.06 2.72
CA VAL A 81 -20.59 13.50 2.30
C VAL A 81 -21.61 13.57 3.44
N GLU A 82 -21.17 13.58 4.71
CA GLU A 82 -22.07 13.64 5.87
C GLU A 82 -22.60 15.05 6.19
N THR A 83 -22.10 16.11 5.55
CA THR A 83 -22.48 17.50 5.90
C THR A 83 -23.51 18.15 4.96
N ASN A 84 -24.12 17.41 4.03
CA ASN A 84 -25.04 18.00 3.04
C ASN A 84 -26.52 17.58 3.17
N GLU A 85 -26.96 17.17 4.37
CA GLU A 85 -28.38 16.90 4.68
C GLU A 85 -28.97 17.86 5.73
N GLY A 86 -28.67 19.17 5.63
CA GLY A 86 -29.24 20.22 6.47
C GLY A 86 -30.09 21.21 5.68
#